data_AF-A0A7C5I4F5-F1
#
_entry.id   AF-A0A7C5I4F5-F1
#
_cell.length_a   1.000
_cell.length_b   1.000
_cell.length_c   1.000
_cell.angle_alpha   90.00
_cell.angle_beta   90.00
_cell.angle_gamma   90.00
#
_symmetry.space_group_name_H-M   'P 1'
#
loop_
_entity.id
_entity.type
_entity.pdbx_description
1 polymer ?
#
loop_
_entity_poly.entity_id
_entity_poly.type
_entity_poly.pdbx_seq_one_letter_code
_entity_poly.pdbx_strand_id
1 'polypeptide(L)' 'MEEKEYIEKKVEELISELLDLSGLILVDVEFKGIGGRKILQIAIDRVNGGVTLDDCERVSRELSLLLDAE' A
#
# COMPACT_ATOMS: atom_id res chain seq x y z
N MET A 1 -20.12 5.95 1.86
CA MET A 1 -18.72 5.55 2.05
C MET A 1 -18.14 6.45 3.11
N GLU A 2 -17.58 5.85 4.15
CA GLU A 2 -16.76 6.57 5.13
C GLU A 2 -15.46 7.05 4.46
N GLU A 3 -14.89 8.17 4.92
CA GLU A 3 -13.63 8.74 4.37
C GLU A 3 -12.51 7.69 4.31
N LYS A 4 -12.46 6.82 5.31
CA LYS A 4 -11.50 5.71 5.42
C LYS A 4 -11.57 4.75 4.24
N GLU A 5 -12.76 4.23 3.93
CA GLU A 5 -13.01 3.25 2.88
C GLU A 5 -12.68 3.81 1.49
N TYR A 6 -12.92 5.11 1.29
CA TYR A 6 -12.51 5.81 0.06
C TYR A 6 -10.98 5.84 -0.09
N ILE A 7 -10.26 6.17 0.99
CA ILE A 7 -8.79 6.23 0.98
C ILE A 7 -8.20 4.83 0.74
N GLU A 8 -8.70 3.80 1.44
CA GLU A 8 -8.24 2.42 1.28
C GLU A 8 -8.37 1.98 -0.18
N LYS A 9 -9.56 2.12 -0.77
CA LYS A 9 -9.80 1.74 -2.16
C LYS A 9 -8.90 2.50 -3.14
N LYS A 10 -8.71 3.81 -2.93
CA LYS A 10 -7.86 4.62 -3.81
C LYS A 10 -6.39 4.19 -3.72
N VAL A 11 -5.92 3.84 -2.52
CA VAL A 11 -4.57 3.30 -2.31
C VAL A 11 -4.42 1.92 -2.94
N GLU A 12 -5.42 1.03 -2.79
CA GLU A 12 -5.43 -0.29 -3.43
C GLU A 12 -5.26 -0.19 -4.95
N GLU A 13 -5.99 0.73 -5.59
CA GLU A 13 -5.88 0.96 -7.04
C GLU A 13 -4.46 1.41 -7.43
N LEU A 14 -3.89 2.38 -6.71
CA LEU A 14 -2.54 2.89 -6.99
C LEU A 14 -1.45 1.84 -6.78
N ILE A 15 -1.53 1.06 -5.71
CA ILE A 15 -0.49 0.10 -5.37
C ILE A 15 -0.56 -1.18 -6.19
N SER A 16 -1.75 -1.57 -6.68
CA SER A 16 -1.90 -2.80 -7.48
C SER A 16 -1.01 -2.77 -8.73
N GLU A 17 -0.98 -1.64 -9.44
CA GLU A 17 -0.12 -1.48 -10.62
C GLU A 17 1.38 -1.62 -10.29
N LEU A 18 1.77 -1.16 -9.10
CA LEU A 18 3.14 -1.22 -8.62
C LEU A 18 3.60 -2.64 -8.29
N LEU A 19 2.73 -3.41 -7.64
CA LEU A 19 3.03 -4.75 -7.15
C LEU A 19 3.09 -5.76 -8.29
N ASP A 20 2.24 -5.60 -9.31
CA ASP A 20 2.22 -6.46 -10.51
C ASP A 20 3.59 -6.48 -11.22
N LEU A 21 4.25 -5.32 -11.32
CA LEU A 21 5.58 -5.20 -11.94
C LEU A 21 6.69 -5.86 -11.10
N SER A 22 6.45 -6.05 -9.80
CA SER A 22 7.43 -6.57 -8.84
C SER A 22 7.18 -8.03 -8.46
N GLY A 23 6.15 -8.67 -9.04
CA GLY A 23 5.75 -10.04 -8.70
C GLY A 23 5.26 -10.19 -7.26
N LEU A 24 4.80 -9.09 -6.67
CA LEU A 24 4.21 -9.03 -5.34
C LEU A 24 2.69 -9.02 -5.47
N ILE A 25 2.00 -9.40 -4.40
CA ILE A 25 0.54 -9.33 -4.31
C ILE A 25 0.15 -8.45 -3.14
N LEU A 26 -0.95 -7.71 -3.31
CA LEU A 26 -1.58 -6.99 -2.23
C LEU A 26 -2.40 -7.96 -1.39
N VAL A 27 -2.18 -7.94 -0.08
CA VAL A 27 -2.96 -8.74 0.88
C VAL A 27 -4.04 -7.89 1.52
N ASP A 28 -3.69 -6.67 1.96
CA ASP A 28 -4.63 -5.78 2.65
C ASP A 28 -4.14 -4.32 2.64
N VAL A 29 -5.09 -3.39 2.71
CA VAL A 29 -4.84 -1.95 2.92
C VAL A 29 -5.75 -1.45 4.02
N GLU A 30 -5.15 -0.96 5.10
CA GLU A 30 -5.89 -0.44 6.24
C GLU A 30 -5.49 1.01 6.56
N PHE A 31 -6.48 1.90 6.58
CA PHE A 31 -6.31 3.26 7.05
C PHE A 31 -6.72 3.38 8.52
N LYS A 32 -5.71 3.55 9.38
CA LYS A 32 -5.81 3.50 10.84
C LYS A 32 -5.57 4.85 11.48
N GLY A 33 -6.08 5.00 12.70
CA GLY A 33 -5.80 6.12 13.59
C GLY A 33 -7.01 7.04 13.79
N ILE A 34 -7.14 7.56 15.02
CA ILE A 34 -8.12 8.58 15.42
C ILE A 34 -7.33 9.71 16.10
N GLY A 35 -7.58 10.97 15.75
CA GLY A 35 -7.01 12.13 16.46
C GLY A 35 -5.53 12.41 16.24
N GLY A 36 -5.20 13.04 15.10
CA GLY A 36 -3.91 13.73 14.88
C GLY A 36 -2.83 12.94 14.14
N ARG A 37 -2.82 11.60 14.24
CA ARG A 37 -1.92 10.75 13.45
C ARG A 37 -2.71 9.68 12.71
N LYS A 38 -2.77 9.82 11.39
CA LYS A 38 -3.33 8.82 10.47
C LYS A 38 -2.19 7.93 9.97
N ILE A 39 -2.44 6.63 9.85
CA ILE A 39 -1.47 5.63 9.41
C ILE A 39 -2.10 4.83 8.28
N LEU A 40 -1.42 4.75 7.15
CA LEU A 40 -1.74 3.82 6.08
C LEU A 40 -0.89 2.57 6.27
N GLN A 41 -1.52 1.44 6.55
CA GLN A 41 -0.88 0.14 6.65
C GLN A 41 -1.18 -0.67 5.40
N ILE A 42 -0.14 -1.27 4.84
CA ILE A 42 -0.22 -2.02 3.60
C ILE A 42 0.47 -3.35 3.84
N ALA A 43 -0.26 -4.43 3.61
CA ALA A 43 0.25 -5.78 3.70
C ALA A 43 0.47 -6.32 2.29
N ILE A 44 1.68 -6.80 2.02
CA ILE A 44 2.08 -7.37 0.74
C ILE A 44 2.66 -8.76 0.97
N ASP A 45 2.52 -9.63 -0.03
CA ASP A 45 3.13 -10.95 -0.04
C ASP A 45 3.70 -11.27 -1.43
N ARG A 46 4.36 -12.43 -1.55
CA ARG A 46 4.86 -12.97 -2.81
C ARG A 46 4.32 -14.38 -2.99
N VAL A 47 3.66 -14.64 -4.11
CA VAL A 47 3.07 -15.96 -4.43
C VAL A 47 4.09 -17.09 -4.29
N ASN A 48 5.34 -16.84 -4.73
CA ASN A 48 6.44 -17.79 -4.63
C ASN A 48 7.62 -17.18 -3.86
N GLY A 49 7.77 -17.56 -2.59
CA GLY A 49 8.89 -17.13 -1.74
C GLY A 49 8.41 -16.32 -0.54
N GLY A 50 9.22 -15.35 -0.14
CA GLY A 50 8.86 -14.41 0.92
C GLY A 50 9.20 -12.98 0.53
N VAL A 51 8.57 -12.04 1.23
CA VAL A 51 8.85 -10.60 1.11
C VAL A 51 10.05 -10.25 1.99
N THR A 52 10.99 -9.51 1.42
CA THR A 52 12.15 -8.98 2.14
C THR A 52 11.91 -7.55 2.62
N LEU A 53 12.78 -7.05 3.51
CA LEU A 53 12.72 -5.64 3.92
C LEU A 53 12.98 -4.68 2.74
N ASP A 54 13.84 -5.07 1.79
CA ASP A 54 14.13 -4.26 0.61
C ASP A 54 12.91 -4.13 -0.31
N ASP A 55 12.11 -5.20 -0.44
CA ASP A 55 10.83 -5.16 -1.15
C ASP A 55 9.87 -4.15 -0.51
N CYS A 56 9.74 -4.19 0.82
CA CYS A 56 8.91 -3.25 1.58
C CYS A 56 9.41 -1.80 1.45
N GLU A 57 10.73 -1.58 1.52
CA GLU A 57 11.31 -0.26 1.36
C GLU A 57 11.03 0.31 -0.03
N ARG A 58 11.23 -0.50 -1.06
CA ARG A 58 10.98 -0.10 -2.45
C ARG A 58 9.52 0.28 -2.67
N VAL A 59 8.60 -0.60 -2.28
CA VAL A 59 7.15 -0.35 -2.41
C VAL A 59 6.74 0.91 -1.65
N SER A 60 7.26 1.10 -0.42
CA SER A 60 6.98 2.28 0.39
C SER A 60 7.44 3.58 -0.28
N ARG A 61 8.65 3.60 -0.86
CA ARG A 61 9.18 4.77 -1.57
C ARG A 61 8.39 5.08 -2.84
N GLU A 62 8.14 4.07 -3.66
CA GLU A 62 7.42 4.23 -4.92
C GLU A 62 5.96 4.68 -4.68
N LEU A 63 5.27 4.08 -3.71
CA LEU A 63 3.91 4.49 -3.35
C LEU A 63 3.87 5.92 -2.77
N SER A 64 4.85 6.33 -1.97
CA SER A 64 4.91 7.70 -1.45
C SER A 64 4.92 8.72 -2.59
N LEU A 65 5.67 8.46 -3.67
CA LEU A 65 5.71 9.34 -4.83
C LEU A 65 4.38 9.39 -5.58
N LEU A 66 3.68 8.25 -5.68
CA LEU A 66 2.34 8.20 -6.29
C LEU A 66 1.32 8.98 -5.46
N LEU A 67 1.36 8.85 -4.13
CA LEU A 67 0.45 9.56 -3.24
C LEU A 67 0.69 11.08 -3.23
N ASP A 68 1.93 11.54 -3.36
CA ASP A 68 2.25 12.97 -3.44
C ASP A 68 1.79 13.62 -4.77
N ALA A 69 1.55 12.81 -5.81
CA ALA A 69 1.17 13.28 -7.14
C ALA A 69 -0.36 13.41 -7.33
N GLU A 70 -1.17 12.78 -6.47
CA GLU A 70 -2.65 12.83 -6.48
C GLU A 70 -3.20 14.00 -5.65
#